data_AF-R7UPR0-F1
#
_entry.id   AF-R7UPR0-F1
#
_cell.length_a   1.000
_cell.length_b   1.000
_cell.length_c   1.000
_cell.angle_alpha   90.00
_cell.angle_beta   90.00
_cell.angle_gamma   90.00
#
_symmetry.space_group_name_H-M   'P 1'
#
loop_
_entity.id
_entity.type
_entity.pdbx_description
1 polymer ?
#
loop_
_entity_poly.entity_id
_entity_poly.type
_entity_poly.pdbx_seq_one_letter_code
_entity_poly.pdbx_strand_id
1 'polypeptide(L)'
;AAPGSWSQVAVHRVNSLGKDPGPTGSVIGIDLQHMMPVEGATMLHQSDFTSHETQKSLLTMLDGSKADLVMSDMAPNPVGVKTVDHTAIVKLCKSALKFAANVLQLNGTFLCKLWEGNERNDLEKLMRIVFKQVRVVKPLASRSDSAEIFLLAKHFKGLPPKR
;
A
#
# COMPACT_ATOMS: atom_id res chain seq x y z
N ALA A 1 5.45 -5.67 3.90
CA ALA A 1 5.29 -7.05 3.37
C ALA A 1 5.87 -8.07 4.35
N ALA A 2 7.02 -7.83 4.97
CA ALA A 2 7.47 -8.56 6.14
C ALA A 2 6.46 -8.34 7.29
N PRO A 3 6.17 -9.37 8.11
CA PRO A 3 6.75 -10.72 8.12
C PRO A 3 6.22 -11.67 7.02
N GLY A 4 5.23 -11.26 6.23
CA GLY A 4 4.68 -12.03 5.10
C GLY A 4 3.16 -12.14 5.11
N SER A 5 2.49 -11.79 6.22
CA SER A 5 1.06 -12.03 6.44
C SER A 5 0.17 -11.42 5.36
N TRP A 6 0.38 -10.15 5.01
CA TRP A 6 -0.34 -9.49 3.92
C TRP A 6 -0.10 -10.15 2.56
N SER A 7 1.14 -10.55 2.28
CA SER A 7 1.49 -11.23 1.03
C SER A 7 0.83 -12.61 0.95
N GLN A 8 0.82 -13.39 2.03
CA GLN A 8 0.16 -14.69 2.10
C GLN A 8 -1.35 -14.58 1.83
N VAL A 9 -2.00 -13.60 2.47
CA VAL A 9 -3.42 -13.32 2.23
C VAL A 9 -3.64 -12.90 0.78
N ALA A 10 -2.81 -12.01 0.23
CA ALA A 10 -2.92 -11.59 -1.16
C ALA A 10 -2.78 -12.75 -2.14
N VAL A 11 -1.74 -13.59 -1.99
CA VAL A 11 -1.50 -14.77 -2.83
C VAL A 11 -2.71 -15.67 -2.88
N HIS A 12 -3.29 -15.96 -1.71
CA HIS A 12 -4.50 -16.77 -1.63
C HIS A 12 -5.70 -16.08 -2.31
N ARG A 13 -5.92 -14.79 -2.04
CA ARG A 13 -7.07 -14.03 -2.59
C ARG A 13 -7.02 -13.84 -4.09
N VAL A 14 -5.83 -13.76 -4.69
CA VAL A 14 -5.68 -13.64 -6.14
C VAL A 14 -5.45 -14.99 -6.82
N ASN A 15 -5.56 -16.10 -6.09
CA ASN A 15 -5.30 -17.44 -6.60
C ASN A 15 -3.95 -17.51 -7.35
N SER A 16 -2.89 -16.95 -6.77
CA SER A 16 -1.63 -16.77 -7.52
C SER A 16 -0.95 -18.08 -7.89
N LEU A 17 -1.24 -19.15 -7.16
CA LEU A 17 -0.75 -20.50 -7.43
C LEU A 17 -1.67 -21.31 -8.35
N GLY A 18 -2.82 -20.76 -8.79
CA GLY A 18 -3.77 -21.46 -9.66
C GLY A 18 -4.35 -22.74 -9.03
N LYS A 19 -4.45 -22.81 -7.70
CA LYS A 19 -4.94 -23.99 -6.98
C LYS A 19 -6.46 -24.12 -7.04
N ASP A 20 -7.16 -22.99 -7.15
CA ASP A 20 -8.62 -22.94 -7.24
C ASP A 20 -9.08 -22.67 -8.68
N PRO A 21 -10.28 -23.12 -9.10
CA PRO A 21 -10.85 -22.76 -10.39
C PRO A 21 -11.10 -21.24 -10.51
N GLY A 22 -10.66 -20.63 -11.61
CA GLY A 22 -10.93 -19.22 -11.91
C GLY A 22 -9.69 -18.44 -12.32
N PRO A 23 -9.80 -17.10 -12.42
CA PRO A 23 -8.67 -16.23 -12.77
C PRO A 23 -7.54 -16.32 -11.75
N THR A 24 -6.30 -16.21 -12.24
CA THR A 24 -5.09 -16.12 -11.43
C THR A 24 -4.52 -14.71 -11.53
N GLY A 25 -4.02 -14.18 -10.41
CA GLY A 25 -3.29 -12.92 -10.35
C GLY A 25 -1.84 -13.10 -9.89
N SER A 26 -1.08 -12.02 -9.92
CA SER A 26 0.29 -11.98 -9.40
C SER A 26 0.38 -11.09 -8.17
N VAL A 27 1.33 -11.41 -7.29
CA VAL A 27 1.64 -10.59 -6.11
C VAL A 27 3.09 -10.15 -6.19
N ILE A 28 3.31 -8.84 -6.20
CA ILE A 28 4.63 -8.24 -6.01
C ILE A 28 4.64 -7.61 -4.63
N GLY A 29 5.63 -7.96 -3.82
CA GLY A 29 5.79 -7.35 -2.52
C GLY A 29 7.20 -6.83 -2.30
N ILE A 30 7.31 -5.91 -1.35
CA ILE A 30 8.55 -5.28 -0.97
C ILE A 30 8.60 -5.08 0.54
N ASP A 31 9.79 -5.25 1.13
CA ASP A 31 10.05 -4.81 2.48
C ASP A 31 11.49 -4.37 2.71
N LEU A 32 11.68 -3.47 3.68
CA LEU A 32 13.00 -3.07 4.18
C LEU A 32 13.63 -4.19 5.01
N GLN A 33 12.82 -5.05 5.62
CA GLN A 33 13.30 -6.19 6.40
C GLN A 33 13.42 -7.44 5.52
N HIS A 34 14.30 -8.34 5.93
CA HIS A 34 14.30 -9.70 5.39
C HIS A 34 13.04 -10.44 5.84
N MET A 35 12.47 -11.27 4.96
CA MET A 35 11.35 -12.14 5.28
C MET A 35 11.47 -13.43 4.48
N MET A 36 10.92 -14.52 5.02
CA MET A 36 10.88 -15.78 4.31
C MET A 36 10.14 -15.62 2.97
N PRO A 37 10.61 -16.27 1.89
CA PRO A 37 9.90 -16.28 0.63
C PRO A 37 8.44 -16.73 0.83
N VAL A 38 7.51 -16.02 0.21
CA VAL A 38 6.10 -16.39 0.18
C VAL A 38 5.82 -17.04 -1.16
N GLU A 39 5.54 -18.34 -1.17
CA GLU A 39 5.20 -19.07 -2.40
C GLU A 39 4.04 -18.37 -3.14
N GLY A 40 4.20 -18.12 -4.44
CA GLY A 40 3.22 -17.39 -5.25
C GLY A 40 3.34 -15.87 -5.21
N ALA A 41 4.31 -15.30 -4.49
CA ALA A 41 4.64 -13.88 -4.55
C ALA A 41 6.08 -13.65 -5.01
N THR A 42 6.28 -12.63 -5.85
CA THR A 42 7.60 -12.12 -6.19
C THR A 42 7.99 -11.02 -5.21
N MET A 43 9.08 -11.22 -4.47
CA MET A 43 9.42 -10.38 -3.33
C MET A 43 10.75 -9.64 -3.53
N LEU A 44 10.76 -8.32 -3.34
CA LEU A 44 11.96 -7.53 -3.16
C LEU A 44 12.25 -7.41 -1.65
N HIS A 45 13.31 -8.05 -1.21
CA HIS A 45 13.73 -8.03 0.18
C HIS A 45 14.77 -6.93 0.44
N GLN A 46 14.86 -6.49 1.69
CA GLN A 46 15.88 -5.53 2.15
C GLN A 46 15.98 -4.26 1.28
N SER A 47 14.83 -3.79 0.80
CA SER A 47 14.74 -2.68 -0.14
C SER A 47 13.90 -1.55 0.46
N ASP A 48 14.45 -0.34 0.47
CA ASP A 48 13.74 0.85 0.93
C ASP A 48 12.78 1.35 -0.16
N PHE A 49 11.47 1.19 0.08
CA PHE A 49 10.42 1.67 -0.82
C PHE A 49 10.52 3.18 -1.13
N THR A 50 11.09 3.98 -0.23
CA THR A 50 11.24 5.43 -0.46
C THR A 50 12.36 5.78 -1.44
N SER A 51 13.28 4.84 -1.71
CA SER A 51 14.35 5.01 -2.69
C SER A 51 13.84 4.91 -4.13
N HIS A 52 14.43 5.72 -5.01
CA HIS A 52 14.03 5.79 -6.42
C HIS A 52 14.38 4.49 -7.16
N GLU A 53 15.54 3.91 -6.87
CA GLU A 53 16.05 2.67 -7.45
C GLU A 53 15.06 1.52 -7.19
N THR A 54 14.58 1.44 -5.96
CA THR A 54 13.62 0.42 -5.54
C THR A 54 12.27 0.59 -6.23
N GLN A 55 11.75 1.82 -6.30
CA GLN A 55 10.51 2.08 -7.04
C GLN A 55 10.67 1.75 -8.53
N LYS A 56 11.83 2.02 -9.12
CA LYS A 56 12.14 1.63 -10.50
C LYS A 56 12.15 0.12 -10.68
N SER A 57 12.75 -0.63 -9.76
CA SER A 57 12.72 -2.10 -9.78
C SER A 57 11.29 -2.64 -9.73
N LEU A 58 10.41 -2.07 -8.89
CA LEU A 58 9.00 -2.46 -8.85
C LEU A 58 8.28 -2.16 -10.18
N LEU A 59 8.59 -1.04 -10.83
CA LEU A 59 8.04 -0.71 -12.16
C LEU A 59 8.51 -1.71 -13.22
N THR A 60 9.78 -2.13 -13.16
CA THR A 60 10.31 -3.18 -14.04
C THR A 60 9.62 -4.52 -13.81
N MET A 61 9.35 -4.89 -12.55
CA MET A 61 8.63 -6.12 -12.22
C MET A 61 7.17 -6.12 -12.69
N LEU A 62 6.54 -4.96 -12.76
CA LEU A 62 5.20 -4.81 -13.34
C LEU A 62 5.21 -4.97 -14.87
N ASP A 63 6.36 -4.80 -15.52
CA ASP A 63 6.57 -4.98 -16.97
C ASP A 63 5.49 -4.30 -17.84
N GLY A 64 5.22 -3.03 -17.53
CA GLY A 64 4.19 -2.24 -18.23
C GLY A 64 2.73 -2.55 -17.83
N SER A 65 2.50 -3.62 -17.08
CA SER A 65 1.18 -3.95 -16.52
C SER A 65 0.76 -2.95 -15.45
N LYS A 66 -0.55 -2.82 -15.26
CA LYS A 66 -1.15 -1.99 -14.21
C LYS A 66 -1.66 -2.87 -13.07
N ALA A 67 -1.57 -2.35 -11.84
CA ALA A 67 -2.03 -3.05 -10.65
C ALA A 67 -3.53 -2.77 -10.40
N ASP A 68 -4.29 -3.80 -10.01
CA ASP A 68 -5.64 -3.68 -9.46
C ASP A 68 -5.66 -3.07 -8.06
N LEU A 69 -4.64 -3.40 -7.26
CA LEU A 69 -4.53 -3.04 -5.86
C LEU A 69 -3.08 -2.69 -5.51
N VAL A 70 -2.90 -1.57 -4.82
CA VAL A 70 -1.66 -1.27 -4.09
C VAL A 70 -2.03 -1.16 -2.63
N MET A 71 -1.35 -1.92 -1.77
CA MET A 71 -1.57 -1.90 -0.33
C MET A 71 -0.27 -1.70 0.43
N SER A 72 -0.30 -0.89 1.48
CA SER A 72 0.86 -0.57 2.31
C SER A 72 0.53 -0.68 3.79
N ASP A 73 1.25 -1.55 4.48
CA ASP A 73 1.23 -1.66 5.94
C ASP A 73 2.52 -1.08 6.56
N MET A 74 3.16 -0.14 5.85
CA MET A 74 4.39 0.51 6.32
C MET A 74 4.10 1.40 7.54
N ALA A 75 5.04 1.42 8.48
CA ALA A 75 5.12 2.41 9.53
C ALA A 75 6.60 2.76 9.76
N PRO A 76 6.93 4.01 10.12
CA PRO A 76 8.27 4.36 10.55
C PRO A 76 8.52 3.76 11.94
N ASN A 77 9.80 3.66 12.33
CA ASN A 77 10.15 3.41 13.73
C ASN A 77 9.70 4.63 14.55
N PRO A 78 8.80 4.47 15.54
CA PRO A 78 8.32 5.59 16.32
C PRO A 78 9.43 6.11 17.25
N VAL A 79 9.56 7.43 17.34
CA VAL A 79 10.45 8.10 18.30
C VAL A 79 9.73 8.46 19.60
N GLY A 80 8.42 8.22 19.68
CA GLY A 80 7.59 8.45 20.87
C GLY A 80 6.96 9.84 20.94
N VAL A 81 7.32 10.73 20.00
CA VAL A 81 6.72 12.06 19.88
C VAL A 81 5.59 12.00 18.86
N LYS A 82 4.35 11.97 19.35
CA LYS A 82 3.13 11.73 18.53
C LYS A 82 3.07 12.55 17.24
N THR A 83 3.41 13.84 17.29
CA THR A 83 3.38 14.72 16.11
C THR A 83 4.46 14.36 15.10
N VAL A 84 5.67 14.07 15.55
CA VAL A 84 6.79 13.65 14.69
C VAL A 84 6.50 12.29 14.05
N ASP A 85 6.02 11.35 14.86
CA ASP A 85 5.63 10.01 14.42
C ASP A 85 4.49 10.06 13.39
N HIS A 86 3.48 10.90 13.64
CA HIS A 86 2.38 11.15 12.71
C HIS A 86 2.86 11.72 11.37
N THR A 87 3.68 12.77 11.41
CA THR A 87 4.22 13.37 10.20
C THR A 87 5.09 12.37 9.41
N ALA A 88 5.84 11.51 10.10
CA ALA A 88 6.66 10.48 9.47
C ALA A 88 5.81 9.42 8.73
N ILE A 89 4.76 8.89 9.36
CA ILE A 89 3.89 7.90 8.70
C ILE A 89 3.09 8.54 7.55
N VAL A 90 2.63 9.78 7.70
CA VAL A 90 1.95 10.52 6.63
C VAL A 90 2.87 10.70 5.41
N LYS A 91 4.17 10.98 5.61
CA LYS A 91 5.15 11.06 4.51
C LYS A 91 5.27 9.73 3.77
N LEU A 92 5.33 8.61 4.49
CA LEU A 92 5.34 7.27 3.88
C LEU A 92 4.07 7.01 3.08
N CYS A 93 2.89 7.32 3.63
CA CYS A 93 1.62 7.17 2.91
C CYS A 93 1.55 8.04 1.65
N LYS A 94 2.05 9.29 1.70
CA LYS A 94 2.12 10.18 0.53
C LYS A 94 3.04 9.61 -0.55
N SER A 95 4.18 9.03 -0.18
CA SER A 95 5.08 8.34 -1.11
C SER A 95 4.38 7.13 -1.77
N ALA A 96 3.73 6.30 -0.95
CA ALA A 96 2.98 5.14 -1.44
C ALA A 96 1.81 5.52 -2.36
N LEU A 97 1.07 6.58 -2.02
CA LEU A 97 -0.02 7.12 -2.85
C LEU A 97 0.51 7.62 -4.21
N LYS A 98 1.65 8.32 -4.23
CA LYS A 98 2.28 8.79 -5.47
C LYS A 98 2.68 7.63 -6.37
N PHE A 99 3.30 6.59 -5.80
CA PHE A 99 3.62 5.38 -6.53
C PHE A 99 2.35 4.69 -7.05
N ALA A 100 1.36 4.50 -6.18
CA ALA A 100 0.07 3.88 -6.53
C ALA A 100 -0.60 4.60 -7.71
N ALA A 101 -0.62 5.92 -7.72
CA ALA A 101 -1.22 6.68 -8.82
C ALA A 101 -0.51 6.49 -10.18
N ASN A 102 0.75 6.06 -10.19
CA ASN A 102 1.48 5.75 -11.43
C ASN A 102 1.22 4.32 -11.94
N VAL A 103 0.98 3.38 -11.02
CA VAL A 103 0.91 1.94 -11.33
C VAL A 103 -0.50 1.38 -11.34
N LEU A 104 -1.47 2.03 -10.69
CA LEU A 104 -2.85 1.55 -10.63
C LEU A 104 -3.53 1.68 -12.00
N GLN A 105 -4.35 0.69 -12.33
CA GLN A 105 -5.31 0.81 -13.42
C GLN A 105 -6.53 1.67 -13.00
N LEU A 106 -7.30 2.12 -13.99
CA LEU A 106 -8.59 2.75 -13.72
C LEU A 106 -9.48 1.82 -12.90
N ASN A 107 -10.25 2.40 -12.01
CA ASN A 107 -11.06 1.70 -10.99
C ASN A 107 -10.26 0.89 -9.94
N GLY A 108 -8.92 0.91 -9.97
CA GLY A 108 -8.08 0.26 -8.97
C GLY A 108 -8.24 0.81 -7.55
N THR A 109 -7.64 0.11 -6.59
CA THR A 109 -7.76 0.38 -5.16
C THR A 109 -6.40 0.67 -4.53
N PHE A 110 -6.38 1.62 -3.59
CA PHE A 110 -5.24 1.90 -2.73
C PHE A 110 -5.63 1.72 -1.27
N LEU A 111 -4.80 1.05 -0.49
CA LEU A 111 -4.97 0.86 0.95
C LEU A 111 -3.66 1.24 1.66
N CYS A 112 -3.71 2.07 2.69
CA CYS A 112 -2.52 2.30 3.51
C CYS A 112 -2.84 2.39 5.01
N LYS A 113 -1.97 1.83 5.84
CA LYS A 113 -1.96 2.05 7.29
C LYS A 113 -1.62 3.50 7.60
N LEU A 114 -2.24 4.05 8.64
CA LEU A 114 -1.93 5.34 9.22
C LEU A 114 -2.14 5.29 10.75
N TRP A 115 -1.56 6.24 11.46
CA TRP A 115 -1.96 6.55 12.84
C TRP A 115 -2.88 7.78 12.84
N GLU A 116 -3.93 7.76 13.66
CA GLU A 116 -4.85 8.89 13.79
C GLU A 116 -4.09 10.15 14.22
N GLY A 117 -4.35 11.27 13.53
CA GLY A 117 -3.66 12.54 13.80
C GLY A 117 -4.01 13.63 12.80
N ASN A 118 -3.51 14.83 13.07
CA ASN A 118 -4.01 16.08 12.46
C ASN A 118 -3.92 16.12 10.92
N GLU A 119 -2.85 15.57 10.33
CA GLU A 119 -2.67 15.56 8.86
C GLU A 119 -3.49 14.47 8.12
N ARG A 120 -4.26 13.62 8.83
CA ARG A 120 -5.08 12.56 8.20
C ARG A 120 -6.04 13.15 7.17
N ASN A 121 -6.75 14.22 7.55
CA ASN A 121 -7.77 14.84 6.68
C ASN A 121 -7.15 15.38 5.39
N ASP A 122 -5.93 15.87 5.42
CA ASP A 122 -5.27 16.39 4.22
C ASP A 122 -4.80 15.27 3.30
N LEU A 123 -4.29 14.16 3.86
CA LEU A 123 -4.03 12.95 3.07
C LEU A 123 -5.30 12.40 2.42
N GLU A 124 -6.42 12.39 3.15
CA GLU A 124 -7.73 11.95 2.64
C GLU A 124 -8.24 12.85 1.50
N LYS A 125 -8.07 14.17 1.62
CA LYS A 125 -8.37 15.12 0.53
C LYS A 125 -7.53 14.83 -0.70
N LEU A 126 -6.22 14.60 -0.54
CA LEU A 126 -5.33 14.23 -1.66
C LEU A 126 -5.80 12.96 -2.36
N MET A 127 -6.18 11.92 -1.60
CA MET A 127 -6.75 10.70 -2.18
C MET A 127 -8.05 10.97 -2.95
N ARG A 128 -8.96 11.81 -2.43
CA ARG A 128 -10.22 12.15 -3.11
C ARG A 128 -10.03 12.87 -4.45
N ILE A 129 -8.88 13.51 -4.69
CA ILE A 129 -8.57 14.08 -6.00
C ILE A 129 -8.53 12.96 -7.06
N VAL A 130 -7.94 11.82 -6.74
CA VAL A 130 -7.66 10.74 -7.72
C VAL A 130 -8.48 9.45 -7.52
N PHE A 131 -9.26 9.34 -6.45
CA PHE A 131 -10.19 8.22 -6.20
C PHE A 131 -11.64 8.71 -6.12
N LYS A 132 -12.63 7.86 -6.48
CA LYS A 132 -14.06 8.22 -6.32
C LYS A 132 -14.52 8.09 -4.86
N GLN A 133 -13.93 7.18 -4.09
CA GLN A 133 -14.32 6.91 -2.72
C GLN A 133 -13.09 6.78 -1.84
N VAL A 134 -13.10 7.42 -0.67
CA VAL A 134 -12.08 7.28 0.36
C VAL A 134 -12.79 7.06 1.70
N ARG A 135 -12.37 6.04 2.44
CA ARG A 135 -12.94 5.67 3.75
C ARG A 135 -11.82 5.44 4.75
N VAL A 136 -12.04 5.88 5.97
CA VAL A 136 -11.24 5.46 7.13
C VAL A 136 -11.80 4.13 7.61
N VAL A 137 -10.93 3.15 7.82
CA VAL A 137 -11.25 1.81 8.30
C VAL A 137 -10.48 1.57 9.59
N LYS A 138 -11.20 1.35 10.69
CA LYS A 138 -10.62 0.85 11.94
C LYS A 138 -10.70 -0.68 11.92
N PRO A 139 -9.59 -1.42 11.94
CA PRO A 139 -9.64 -2.88 11.97
C PRO A 139 -10.30 -3.37 13.26
N LEU A 140 -11.20 -4.34 13.16
CA LEU A 140 -11.82 -4.98 14.34
C LEU A 140 -10.79 -5.67 15.24
N ALA A 141 -9.69 -6.13 14.65
CA ALA A 141 -8.58 -6.75 15.38
C ALA A 141 -7.68 -5.73 16.10
N SER A 142 -7.83 -4.43 15.82
CA SER A 142 -7.07 -3.38 16.50
C SER A 142 -7.72 -3.06 17.84
N ARG A 143 -6.92 -2.92 18.89
CA ARG A 143 -7.43 -2.48 20.20
C ARG A 143 -8.13 -1.13 20.07
N SER A 144 -9.16 -0.90 20.88
CA SER A 144 -9.93 0.34 20.86
C SER A 144 -9.09 1.59 21.19
N ASP A 145 -8.00 1.41 21.94
CA ASP A 145 -7.06 2.46 22.33
C ASP A 145 -5.91 2.70 21.33
N SER A 146 -5.81 1.88 20.29
CA SER A 146 -4.78 2.03 19.27
C SER A 146 -5.07 3.25 18.39
N ALA A 147 -4.03 3.99 18.02
CA ALA A 147 -4.15 5.04 17.00
C ALA A 147 -4.23 4.47 15.57
N GLU A 148 -4.02 3.16 15.39
CA GLU A 148 -3.95 2.55 14.06
C GLU A 148 -5.29 2.55 13.33
N ILE A 149 -5.26 3.05 12.10
CA ILE A 149 -6.36 3.06 11.14
C ILE A 149 -5.80 2.70 9.76
N PHE A 150 -6.70 2.40 8.82
CA PHE A 150 -6.37 2.28 7.41
C PHE A 150 -7.18 3.28 6.59
N LEU A 151 -6.56 3.89 5.59
CA LEU A 151 -7.25 4.67 4.57
C LEU A 151 -7.47 3.77 3.35
N LEU A 152 -8.73 3.48 3.06
CA LEU A 152 -9.16 2.71 1.90
C LEU A 152 -9.69 3.65 0.82
N ALA A 153 -8.95 3.78 -0.28
CA ALA A 153 -9.30 4.57 -1.44
C ALA A 153 -9.66 3.66 -2.61
N LYS A 154 -10.89 3.76 -3.12
CA LYS A 154 -11.44 2.91 -4.18
C LYS A 154 -11.77 3.69 -5.43
N HIS A 155 -11.76 2.97 -6.54
CA HIS A 155 -12.11 3.45 -7.87
C HIS A 155 -11.18 4.58 -8.33
N PHE A 156 -9.92 4.25 -8.59
CA PHE A 156 -8.95 5.18 -9.15
C PHE A 156 -9.48 5.81 -10.46
N LYS A 157 -9.40 7.15 -10.54
CA LYS A 157 -9.92 7.96 -11.64
C LYS A 157 -8.86 8.28 -12.70
N GLY A 158 -7.61 7.92 -12.45
CA GLY A 158 -6.46 8.44 -13.20
C GLY A 158 -5.90 9.72 -12.58
N LEU A 159 -4.70 10.08 -13.00
CA LEU A 159 -4.09 11.36 -12.63
C LEU A 159 -4.83 12.51 -13.34
N PRO A 160 -5.07 13.64 -12.68
CA PRO A 160 -5.58 14.82 -13.35
C PRO A 160 -4.61 15.26 -14.46
N PRO A 161 -5.11 15.82 -15.57
CA PRO A 161 -4.27 16.33 -16.63
C PRO A 161 -3.28 17.36 -16.07
N LYS A 162 -2.02 17.30 -16.50
CA LYS A 162 -1.04 18.35 -16.20
C LYS A 162 -1.54 19.64 -16.84
N ARG A 163 -1.84 20.64 -16.02
CA ARG A 163 -2.06 22.01 -16.49
C ARG A 163 -0.75 22.64 -16.91
#